data_AF-A0A534PPI4-F1
#
_entry.id   AF-A0A534PPI4-F1
#
_cell.length_a   1.000
_cell.length_b   1.000
_cell.length_c   1.000
_cell.angle_alpha   90.00
_cell.angle_beta   90.00
_cell.angle_gamma   90.00
#
_symmetry.space_group_name_H-M   'P 1'
#
loop_
_entity.id
_entity.type
_entity.pdbx_description
1 polymer ?
#
loop_
_entity_poly.entity_id
_entity_poly.type
_entity_poly.pdbx_seq_one_letter_code
_entity_poly.pdbx_strand_id
1 'polypeptide(L)'
;MNRILLAMLLSAAPAFAREHGQYRQDTGDWNDSGDQEDFGSSWDDSWQSGDGSWQSEDSYADRGPTFDDFRNDSELSWNGEWIHTPEYGTVWRPRRVSGDWQPYVYGRWVWTQAGWAWASDEPFGWAVYHYGRWGWSPAFGWMWVPGRIWAPAWVTWRWSDGYAAWCPLGPRQWVAPASLWVVVP
;
A
#
# COMPACT_ATOMS: atom_id res chain seq x y z
N MET A 1 21.15 -32.52 -24.46
CA MET A 1 20.58 -33.78 -23.93
C MET A 1 21.16 -34.02 -22.54
N ASN A 2 20.33 -34.58 -21.63
CA ASN A 2 20.46 -34.78 -20.17
C ASN A 2 20.19 -33.53 -19.30
N ARG A 3 19.02 -33.29 -18.66
CA ARG A 3 18.03 -34.02 -17.83
C ARG A 3 18.32 -34.00 -16.30
N ILE A 4 17.41 -33.32 -15.58
CA ILE A 4 16.84 -33.61 -14.24
C ILE A 4 17.74 -33.19 -13.05
N LEU A 5 17.31 -32.32 -12.12
CA LEU A 5 16.32 -32.61 -11.06
C LEU A 5 15.42 -31.43 -10.66
N LEU A 6 14.14 -31.79 -10.61
CA LEU A 6 12.97 -31.12 -10.05
C LEU A 6 12.86 -31.50 -8.55
N ALA A 7 12.53 -30.56 -7.68
CA ALA A 7 12.10 -30.89 -6.31
C ALA A 7 10.76 -30.17 -6.04
N MET A 8 9.67 -30.94 -6.17
CA MET A 8 8.38 -30.63 -5.54
C MET A 8 8.42 -31.13 -4.10
N LEU A 9 7.83 -30.37 -3.18
CA LEU A 9 7.30 -30.92 -1.92
C LEU A 9 5.94 -30.30 -1.63
N LEU A 10 4.96 -31.19 -1.51
CA LEU A 10 3.53 -30.99 -1.30
C LEU A 10 3.18 -31.20 0.19
N SER A 11 2.04 -30.63 0.62
CA SER A 11 1.23 -30.89 1.84
C SER A 11 1.24 -29.74 2.86
N ALA A 12 0.14 -29.31 3.49
CA ALA A 12 -1.29 -29.65 3.46
C ALA A 12 -2.09 -28.47 4.06
N ALA A 13 -3.37 -28.33 3.69
CA ALA A 13 -4.33 -27.47 4.39
C ALA A 13 -5.18 -28.32 5.36
N PRO A 14 -5.66 -27.78 6.51
CA PRO A 14 -6.84 -28.31 7.16
C PRO A 14 -8.06 -27.43 6.82
N ALA A 15 -9.04 -28.04 6.16
CA ALA A 15 -10.42 -27.59 6.18
C ALA A 15 -11.10 -28.22 7.40
N PHE A 16 -11.70 -27.42 8.27
CA PHE A 16 -12.82 -27.85 9.11
C PHE A 16 -13.76 -26.67 9.34
N ALA A 17 -14.89 -26.74 8.64
CA ALA A 17 -16.09 -25.97 8.93
C ALA A 17 -16.67 -26.40 10.29
N ARG A 18 -17.24 -25.44 11.04
CA ARG A 18 -18.23 -25.74 12.07
C ARG A 18 -19.35 -24.71 12.00
N GLU A 19 -20.53 -25.23 11.73
CA GLU A 19 -21.84 -24.58 11.61
C GLU A 19 -22.51 -24.49 12.99
N HIS A 20 -23.05 -23.32 13.35
CA HIS A 20 -24.14 -23.08 14.32
C HIS A 20 -24.53 -21.60 14.14
N GLY A 21 -25.74 -21.15 13.85
CA GLY A 21 -27.02 -21.78 13.58
C GLY A 21 -28.07 -20.67 13.38
N GLN A 22 -29.10 -20.98 12.60
CA GLN A 22 -30.48 -20.48 12.70
C GLN A 22 -30.72 -18.96 12.55
N TYR A 23 -31.18 -18.58 11.35
CA TYR A 23 -31.87 -17.33 11.08
C TYR A 23 -33.16 -17.23 11.92
N ARG A 24 -33.25 -16.21 12.77
CA ARG A 24 -34.53 -15.73 13.32
C ARG A 24 -35.02 -14.58 12.47
N GLN A 25 -36.14 -14.79 11.78
CA GLN A 25 -36.93 -13.74 11.16
C GLN A 25 -37.72 -13.03 12.27
N ASP A 26 -37.30 -11.82 12.62
CA ASP A 26 -38.17 -10.86 13.28
C ASP A 26 -38.63 -9.85 12.21
N THR A 27 -39.84 -10.07 11.71
CA THR A 27 -40.62 -9.09 10.95
C THR A 27 -41.24 -8.11 11.93
N GLY A 28 -40.85 -6.84 11.88
CA GLY A 28 -41.45 -5.80 12.71
C GLY A 28 -40.92 -4.40 12.38
N ASP A 29 -41.72 -3.66 11.61
CA ASP A 29 -41.96 -2.22 11.73
C ASP A 29 -40.75 -1.26 11.74
N TRP A 30 -40.29 -0.86 10.55
CA TRP A 30 -39.35 0.26 10.39
C TRP A 30 -40.12 1.55 10.16
N ASN A 31 -40.57 2.16 11.25
CA ASN A 31 -40.86 3.58 11.26
C ASN A 31 -40.41 4.15 12.60
N ASP A 32 -39.10 4.28 12.77
CA ASP A 32 -38.53 5.18 13.76
C ASP A 32 -37.49 6.09 13.08
N SER A 33 -37.64 7.37 13.37
CA SER A 33 -36.89 8.46 12.78
C SER A 33 -35.68 8.70 13.68
N GLY A 34 -34.52 8.23 13.26
CA GLY A 34 -33.28 8.41 14.00
C GLY A 34 -32.09 8.15 13.09
N ASP A 35 -31.44 9.24 12.69
CA ASP A 35 -30.03 9.36 12.34
C ASP A 35 -29.51 8.38 11.27
N GLN A 36 -29.50 8.87 10.02
CA GLN A 36 -28.63 8.36 8.96
C GLN A 36 -27.18 8.59 9.39
N GLU A 37 -26.56 7.58 10.01
CA GLU A 37 -25.11 7.55 10.17
C GLU A 37 -24.46 7.36 8.81
N ASP A 38 -23.98 8.49 8.28
CA ASP A 38 -23.17 8.65 7.09
C ASP A 38 -21.87 7.83 7.25
N PHE A 39 -21.86 6.61 6.69
CA PHE A 39 -20.65 5.82 6.49
C PHE A 39 -19.82 6.42 5.34
N GLY A 40 -19.30 7.62 5.57
CA GLY A 40 -18.54 8.39 4.60
C GLY A 40 -17.53 9.29 5.29
N SER A 41 -16.30 9.28 4.77
CA SER A 41 -15.27 10.31 5.02
C SER A 41 -14.68 10.44 6.44
N SER A 42 -13.65 9.65 6.74
CA SER A 42 -12.65 9.98 7.77
C SER A 42 -11.24 9.84 7.20
N TRP A 43 -10.93 10.70 6.23
CA TRP A 43 -9.59 10.83 5.66
C TRP A 43 -9.43 12.30 5.27
N ASP A 44 -8.91 13.14 6.19
CA ASP A 44 -8.71 14.63 6.14
C ASP A 44 -9.05 15.15 7.56
N ASP A 45 -8.32 15.96 8.32
CA ASP A 45 -7.28 16.96 8.08
C ASP A 45 -6.49 17.22 9.37
N SER A 46 -5.18 17.48 9.28
CA SER A 46 -4.48 18.34 10.25
C SER A 46 -3.10 18.75 9.72
N TRP A 47 -3.07 19.80 8.91
CA TRP A 47 -1.87 20.60 8.66
C TRP A 47 -2.25 22.09 8.67
N GLN A 48 -2.52 22.63 9.86
CA GLN A 48 -2.16 24.00 10.32
C GLN A 48 -2.80 24.32 11.69
N SER A 49 -1.93 24.42 12.70
CA SER A 49 -1.95 25.17 13.97
C SER A 49 -3.25 25.32 14.79
N GLY A 50 -3.18 24.92 16.07
CA GLY A 50 -4.06 25.43 17.14
C GLY A 50 -4.18 24.48 18.32
N ASP A 51 -3.70 24.91 19.47
CA ASP A 51 -3.86 24.33 20.80
C ASP A 51 -5.12 23.49 21.08
N GLY A 52 -4.92 22.25 21.53
CA GLY A 52 -6.02 21.39 21.96
C GLY A 52 -5.60 19.94 22.16
N SER A 53 -4.75 19.71 23.16
CA SER A 53 -4.26 18.40 23.58
C SER A 53 -5.40 17.40 23.82
N TRP A 54 -5.66 16.53 22.84
CA TRP A 54 -6.18 15.18 23.06
C TRP A 54 -5.06 14.19 22.75
N GLN A 55 -4.33 13.78 23.80
CA GLN A 55 -3.28 12.78 23.69
C GLN A 55 -3.95 11.42 23.41
N SER A 56 -4.00 11.05 22.13
CA SER A 56 -4.30 9.68 21.72
C SER A 56 -3.04 8.84 21.93
N GLU A 57 -2.93 8.26 23.12
CA GLU A 57 -1.71 7.61 23.65
C GLU A 57 -1.18 6.43 22.81
N ASP A 58 -1.88 5.95 21.78
CA ASP A 58 -1.41 4.85 20.93
C ASP A 58 -1.95 4.92 19.49
N SER A 59 -1.83 6.05 18.79
CA SER A 59 -2.04 6.01 17.33
C SER A 59 -0.88 5.24 16.68
N TYR A 60 -1.16 4.14 15.97
CA TYR A 60 -0.12 3.38 15.23
C TYR A 60 0.64 4.25 14.22
N ALA A 61 0.04 5.35 13.76
CA ALA A 61 0.68 6.35 12.93
C ALA A 61 1.82 7.10 13.65
N ASP A 62 1.81 7.17 14.98
CA ASP A 62 2.84 7.90 15.73
C ASP A 62 4.16 7.15 15.86
N ARG A 63 4.14 5.82 15.69
CA ARG A 63 5.34 4.97 15.77
C ARG A 63 6.13 4.87 14.45
N GLY A 64 5.60 5.40 13.35
CA GLY A 64 6.28 5.40 12.05
C GLY A 64 7.12 6.66 11.81
N PRO A 65 8.01 6.65 10.79
CA PRO A 65 8.81 7.82 10.43
C PRO A 65 7.92 9.03 10.16
N THR A 66 8.38 10.18 10.60
CA THR A 66 7.76 11.47 10.32
C THR A 66 8.06 11.91 8.89
N PHE A 67 7.34 12.94 8.43
CA PHE A 67 7.66 13.55 7.14
C PHE A 67 9.10 14.12 7.11
N ASP A 68 9.57 14.68 8.23
CA ASP A 68 10.93 15.21 8.33
C ASP A 68 11.99 14.11 8.28
N ASP A 69 11.72 12.93 8.85
CA ASP A 69 12.61 11.77 8.71
C ASP A 69 12.80 11.38 7.23
N PHE A 70 11.72 11.32 6.46
CA PHE A 70 11.81 11.07 5.02
C PHE A 70 12.55 12.19 4.28
N ARG A 71 12.26 13.45 4.62
CA ARG A 71 12.81 14.61 3.91
C ARG A 71 14.31 14.78 4.14
N ASN A 72 14.78 14.38 5.32
CA ASN A 72 16.19 14.46 5.73
C ASN A 72 16.96 13.16 5.46
N ASP A 73 16.32 12.11 4.94
CA ASP A 73 16.98 10.86 4.57
C ASP A 73 17.94 11.04 3.39
N SER A 74 19.15 10.51 3.52
CA SER A 74 20.21 10.65 2.53
C SER A 74 19.92 9.89 1.23
N GLU A 75 19.25 8.74 1.30
CA GLU A 75 18.93 7.96 0.11
C GLU A 75 17.79 8.58 -0.69
N LEU A 76 16.76 9.11 -0.02
CA LEU A 76 15.69 9.84 -0.70
C LEU A 76 16.21 11.14 -1.32
N SER A 77 17.04 11.89 -0.60
CA SER A 77 17.60 13.16 -1.11
C SER A 77 18.59 12.95 -2.27
N TRP A 78 19.38 11.87 -2.25
CA TRP A 78 20.34 11.59 -3.33
C TRP A 78 19.69 11.03 -4.60
N ASN A 79 18.69 10.15 -4.45
CA ASN A 79 18.14 9.37 -5.56
C ASN A 79 16.89 9.99 -6.19
N GLY A 80 16.29 11.00 -5.58
CA GLY A 80 15.09 11.64 -6.09
C GLY A 80 14.96 13.09 -5.69
N GLU A 81 13.75 13.60 -5.83
CA GLU A 81 13.42 14.96 -5.45
C GLU A 81 12.01 15.04 -4.90
N TRP A 82 11.79 16.08 -4.10
CA TRP A 82 10.50 16.38 -3.52
C TRP A 82 9.82 17.49 -4.33
N ILE A 83 8.58 17.24 -4.74
CA ILE A 83 7.76 18.16 -5.52
C ILE A 83 6.44 18.41 -4.77
N HIS A 84 5.89 19.60 -4.93
CA HIS A 84 4.57 19.91 -4.42
C HIS A 84 3.54 19.77 -5.53
N THR A 85 2.47 19.01 -5.29
CA THR A 85 1.35 18.86 -6.20
C THR A 85 0.07 19.37 -5.54
N PRO A 86 -0.82 20.04 -6.28
CA PRO A 86 -2.12 20.46 -5.75
C PRO A 86 -2.95 19.28 -5.21
N GLU A 87 -2.82 18.09 -5.81
CA GLU A 87 -3.67 16.94 -5.51
C GLU A 87 -3.21 16.16 -4.27
N TYR A 88 -1.91 16.12 -3.99
CA TYR A 88 -1.32 15.24 -2.98
C TYR A 88 -0.36 15.94 -2.01
N GLY A 89 -0.19 17.26 -2.14
CA GLY A 89 0.77 18.01 -1.34
C GLY A 89 2.21 17.65 -1.71
N THR A 90 3.08 17.49 -0.73
CA THR A 90 4.49 17.21 -0.99
C THR A 90 4.74 15.72 -1.22
N VAL A 91 5.14 15.38 -2.43
CA VAL A 91 5.42 14.01 -2.88
C VAL A 91 6.88 13.89 -3.29
N TRP A 92 7.39 12.66 -3.33
CA TRP A 92 8.74 12.37 -3.82
C TRP A 92 8.67 11.67 -5.17
N ARG A 93 9.63 11.92 -6.06
CA ARG A 93 9.81 11.12 -7.26
C ARG A 93 11.28 10.72 -7.44
N PRO A 94 11.56 9.51 -7.97
CA PRO A 94 12.92 9.11 -8.29
C PRO A 94 13.44 9.90 -9.50
N ARG A 95 14.73 10.23 -9.47
CA ARG A 95 15.42 10.96 -10.55
C ARG A 95 16.60 10.20 -11.15
N ARG A 96 17.07 9.16 -10.47
CA ARG A 96 18.22 8.33 -10.87
C ARG A 96 17.81 6.90 -11.24
N VAL A 97 16.73 6.77 -12.00
CA VAL A 97 16.18 5.49 -12.45
C VAL A 97 16.10 5.45 -13.97
N SER A 98 15.95 4.25 -14.55
CA SER A 98 15.76 4.07 -15.99
C SER A 98 14.41 4.64 -16.46
N GLY A 99 14.27 4.92 -17.76
CA GLY A 99 13.06 5.51 -18.32
C GLY A 99 11.83 4.58 -18.29
N ASP A 100 12.06 3.28 -18.21
CA ASP A 100 11.05 2.22 -18.07
C ASP A 100 10.85 1.77 -16.61
N TRP A 101 11.48 2.48 -15.66
CA TRP A 101 11.36 2.14 -14.25
C TRP A 101 9.91 2.31 -13.75
N GLN A 102 9.48 1.38 -12.91
CA GLN A 102 8.25 1.50 -12.14
C GLN A 102 8.40 0.83 -10.76
N PRO A 103 7.56 1.21 -9.77
CA PRO A 103 7.57 0.61 -8.45
C PRO A 103 7.34 -0.90 -8.49
N TYR A 104 7.94 -1.63 -7.54
CA TYR A 104 7.78 -3.08 -7.34
C TYR A 104 8.28 -3.94 -8.52
N VAL A 105 9.35 -3.51 -9.19
CA VAL A 105 10.06 -4.29 -10.23
C VAL A 105 11.45 -4.72 -9.77
N TYR A 106 12.21 -3.82 -9.16
CA TYR A 106 13.59 -4.08 -8.71
C TYR A 106 13.62 -4.59 -7.27
N GLY A 107 13.44 -5.89 -7.12
CA GLY A 107 13.37 -6.58 -5.83
C GLY A 107 12.70 -7.94 -5.94
N ARG A 108 12.19 -8.44 -4.81
CA ARG A 108 11.49 -9.73 -4.75
C ARG A 108 10.47 -9.78 -3.63
N TRP A 109 9.45 -10.61 -3.80
CA TRP A 109 8.51 -10.96 -2.74
C TRP A 109 9.14 -11.95 -1.77
N VAL A 110 9.06 -11.64 -0.48
CA VAL A 110 9.56 -12.50 0.60
C VAL A 110 8.45 -12.77 1.60
N TRP A 111 8.36 -14.01 2.09
CA TRP A 111 7.41 -14.35 3.15
C TRP A 111 7.98 -13.94 4.51
N THR A 112 7.23 -13.14 5.25
CA THR A 112 7.62 -12.61 6.57
C THR A 112 6.52 -12.89 7.60
N GLN A 113 6.73 -12.48 8.85
CA GLN A 113 5.68 -12.53 9.88
C GLN A 113 4.47 -11.63 9.57
N ALA A 114 4.65 -10.61 8.72
CA ALA A 114 3.58 -9.75 8.22
C ALA A 114 2.97 -10.24 6.90
N GLY A 115 3.31 -11.47 6.45
CA GLY A 115 2.92 -12.01 5.14
C GLY A 115 3.91 -11.67 4.04
N TRP A 116 3.44 -11.69 2.78
CA TRP A 116 4.25 -11.32 1.61
C TRP A 116 4.65 -9.86 1.66
N ALA A 117 5.94 -9.60 1.85
CA ALA A 117 6.54 -8.27 1.84
C ALA A 117 7.43 -8.08 0.61
N TRP A 118 7.50 -6.84 0.13
CA TRP A 118 8.43 -6.49 -0.94
C TRP A 118 9.82 -6.21 -0.35
N ALA A 119 10.81 -6.99 -0.75
CA ALA A 119 12.22 -6.72 -0.47
C ALA A 119 12.84 -6.04 -1.69
N SER A 120 13.00 -4.73 -1.62
CA SER A 120 13.62 -3.94 -2.69
C SER A 120 15.14 -4.06 -2.67
N ASP A 121 15.75 -4.02 -3.86
CA ASP A 121 17.20 -3.88 -4.03
C ASP A 121 17.63 -2.39 -4.18
N GLU A 122 16.68 -1.46 -4.03
CA GLU A 122 16.90 -0.03 -4.21
C GLU A 122 17.13 0.66 -2.86
N PRO A 123 18.04 1.65 -2.79
CA PRO A 123 18.47 2.24 -1.52
C PRO A 123 17.35 3.01 -0.80
N PHE A 124 16.43 3.61 -1.55
CA PHE A 124 15.27 4.31 -1.01
C PHE A 124 14.09 3.38 -0.67
N GLY A 125 14.24 2.07 -0.91
CA GLY A 125 13.15 1.10 -0.83
C GLY A 125 12.56 0.91 0.56
N TRP A 126 13.36 1.14 1.60
CA TRP A 126 12.92 1.05 3.00
C TRP A 126 11.71 1.96 3.30
N ALA A 127 11.66 3.15 2.68
CA ALA A 127 10.59 4.11 2.86
C ALA A 127 9.48 3.89 1.83
N VAL A 128 9.81 4.00 0.54
CA VAL A 128 8.79 4.22 -0.50
C VAL A 128 7.90 3.01 -0.77
N TYR A 129 8.32 1.81 -0.39
CA TYR A 129 7.54 0.59 -0.55
C TYR A 129 6.70 0.22 0.68
N HIS A 130 7.04 0.77 1.84
CA HIS A 130 6.43 0.39 3.11
C HIS A 130 5.61 1.50 3.75
N TYR A 131 5.88 2.75 3.41
CA TYR A 131 5.35 3.93 4.11
C TYR A 131 4.65 4.91 3.15
N GLY A 132 3.59 4.50 2.45
CA GLY A 132 2.84 5.45 1.61
C GLY A 132 2.15 4.81 0.41
N ARG A 133 1.91 5.61 -0.62
CA ARG A 133 1.27 5.17 -1.87
C ARG A 133 2.02 5.68 -3.08
N TRP A 134 2.08 4.87 -4.12
CA TRP A 134 2.57 5.31 -5.43
C TRP A 134 1.39 5.77 -6.29
N GLY A 135 1.53 6.92 -6.91
CA GLY A 135 0.63 7.45 -7.93
C GLY A 135 1.37 7.74 -9.23
N TRP A 136 0.61 7.94 -10.30
CA TRP A 136 1.15 8.31 -11.60
C TRP A 136 0.53 9.63 -12.08
N SER A 137 1.33 10.59 -12.55
CA SER A 137 0.91 11.86 -13.15
C SER A 137 1.65 12.12 -14.47
N PRO A 138 0.98 12.31 -15.62
CA PRO A 138 1.64 12.51 -16.91
C PRO A 138 2.77 13.55 -16.94
N ALA A 139 2.74 14.55 -16.05
CA ALA A 139 3.77 15.57 -15.93
C ALA A 139 5.05 15.12 -15.20
N PHE A 140 4.96 14.18 -14.25
CA PHE A 140 5.99 14.03 -13.21
C PHE A 140 6.74 12.69 -13.13
N GLY A 141 6.49 11.70 -13.96
CA GLY A 141 6.86 10.32 -13.56
C GLY A 141 6.05 9.78 -12.35
N TRP A 142 6.29 8.52 -12.02
CA TRP A 142 5.83 7.92 -10.78
C TRP A 142 6.17 8.82 -9.59
N MET A 143 5.20 8.98 -8.68
CA MET A 143 5.35 9.81 -7.49
C MET A 143 4.87 9.05 -6.27
N TRP A 144 5.64 9.12 -5.18
CA TRP A 144 5.32 8.54 -3.91
C TRP A 144 4.74 9.60 -2.98
N VAL A 145 3.54 9.34 -2.48
CA VAL A 145 2.86 10.11 -1.44
C VAL A 145 3.23 9.48 -0.10
N PRO A 146 3.99 10.18 0.77
CA PRO A 146 4.41 9.62 2.05
C PRO A 146 3.23 9.31 2.97
N GLY A 147 3.36 8.23 3.74
CA GLY A 147 2.44 7.88 4.81
C GLY A 147 3.23 7.34 6.01
N ARG A 148 2.68 7.44 7.22
CA ARG A 148 3.40 7.02 8.44
C ARG A 148 3.17 5.55 8.80
N ILE A 149 2.13 4.93 8.24
CA ILE A 149 1.74 3.56 8.56
C ILE A 149 2.57 2.59 7.70
N TRP A 150 3.25 1.67 8.37
CA TRP A 150 3.98 0.59 7.71
C TRP A 150 3.02 -0.45 7.14
N ALA A 151 3.32 -0.96 5.95
CA ALA A 151 2.73 -2.18 5.40
C ALA A 151 3.82 -3.03 4.71
N PRO A 152 3.63 -4.36 4.60
CA PRO A 152 4.60 -5.22 3.92
C PRO A 152 4.75 -4.87 2.44
N ALA A 153 3.67 -4.37 1.82
CA ALA A 153 3.66 -3.65 0.56
C ALA A 153 2.30 -2.96 0.36
N TRP A 154 2.27 -1.88 -0.40
CA TRP A 154 1.04 -1.18 -0.76
C TRP A 154 0.66 -1.49 -2.22
N VAL A 155 0.17 -2.71 -2.45
CA VAL A 155 -0.19 -3.22 -3.78
C VAL A 155 -1.54 -3.92 -3.77
N THR A 156 -2.15 -4.01 -4.96
CA THR A 156 -3.23 -4.96 -5.22
C THR A 156 -2.68 -6.12 -6.06
N TRP A 157 -3.24 -7.30 -5.83
CA TRP A 157 -2.80 -8.55 -6.45
C TRP A 157 -3.89 -9.13 -7.34
N ARG A 158 -3.46 -9.79 -8.42
CA ARG A 158 -4.27 -10.66 -9.26
C ARG A 158 -3.49 -11.96 -9.48
N TRP A 159 -4.23 -13.05 -9.61
CA TRP A 159 -3.70 -14.33 -10.07
C TRP A 159 -4.67 -14.92 -11.07
N SER A 160 -4.19 -15.31 -12.24
CA SER A 160 -5.00 -15.98 -13.28
C SER A 160 -4.11 -16.83 -14.18
N ASP A 161 -4.58 -18.00 -14.57
CA ASP A 161 -3.97 -18.85 -15.61
C ASP A 161 -2.46 -19.09 -15.48
N GLY A 162 -1.98 -19.21 -14.24
CA GLY A 162 -0.56 -19.43 -13.94
C GLY A 162 0.28 -18.16 -13.82
N TYR A 163 -0.31 -16.97 -13.97
CA TYR A 163 0.39 -15.70 -13.82
C TYR A 163 0.04 -15.04 -12.49
N ALA A 164 1.06 -14.46 -11.86
CA ALA A 164 0.90 -13.44 -10.82
C ALA A 164 0.95 -12.06 -11.45
N ALA A 165 0.11 -11.15 -10.96
CA ALA A 165 0.22 -9.74 -11.29
C ALA A 165 0.00 -8.87 -10.06
N TRP A 166 0.71 -7.74 -10.02
CA TRP A 166 0.54 -6.73 -8.98
C TRP A 166 0.64 -5.33 -9.56
N CYS A 167 -0.01 -4.39 -8.91
CA CYS A 167 0.23 -2.97 -9.15
C CYS A 167 0.15 -2.18 -7.84
N PRO A 168 0.80 -1.02 -7.77
CA PRO A 168 0.70 -0.19 -6.59
C PRO A 168 -0.75 0.21 -6.29
N LEU A 169 -1.11 0.20 -5.01
CA LEU A 169 -2.30 0.90 -4.55
C LEU A 169 -2.04 2.40 -4.64
N GLY A 170 -2.95 3.11 -5.31
CA GLY A 170 -2.89 4.55 -5.48
C GLY A 170 -3.12 5.35 -4.21
N PRO A 171 -2.68 6.62 -4.19
CA PRO A 171 -3.32 7.62 -3.36
C PRO A 171 -4.77 7.84 -3.84
N ARG A 172 -5.62 8.39 -2.95
CA ARG A 172 -7.04 8.73 -3.13
C ARG A 172 -7.58 8.62 -4.57
N GLN A 173 -8.54 7.72 -4.80
CA GLN A 173 -9.30 7.59 -6.05
C GLN A 173 -8.47 7.29 -7.32
N TRP A 174 -7.14 7.16 -7.21
CA TRP A 174 -6.30 6.73 -8.32
C TRP A 174 -6.40 5.22 -8.52
N VAL A 175 -6.77 4.82 -9.73
CA VAL A 175 -6.80 3.43 -10.17
C VAL A 175 -5.73 3.23 -11.24
N ALA A 176 -4.81 2.31 -10.99
CA ALA A 176 -3.76 1.99 -11.95
C ALA A 176 -4.37 1.45 -13.26
N PRO A 177 -4.08 2.05 -14.42
CA PRO A 177 -4.44 1.44 -15.70
C PRO A 177 -3.66 0.13 -15.90
N ALA A 178 -4.19 -0.75 -16.76
CA ALA A 178 -3.62 -2.08 -17.01
C ALA A 178 -2.13 -2.04 -17.42
N SER A 179 -1.67 -0.97 -18.07
CA SER A 179 -0.29 -0.80 -18.50
C SER A 179 0.73 -0.63 -17.37
N LEU A 180 0.29 -0.40 -16.13
CA LEU A 180 1.16 -0.25 -14.95
C LEU A 180 1.19 -1.49 -14.05
N TRP A 181 0.55 -2.58 -14.48
CA TRP A 181 0.63 -3.84 -13.77
C TRP A 181 1.94 -4.54 -14.12
N VAL A 182 2.63 -5.02 -13.09
CA VAL A 182 3.69 -6.02 -13.25
C VAL A 182 3.02 -7.37 -13.38
N VAL A 183 3.41 -8.14 -14.38
CA VAL A 183 2.88 -9.49 -14.65
C VAL A 183 4.04 -10.44 -14.81
N VAL A 184 4.01 -11.55 -14.07
CA VAL A 184 5.02 -12.62 -14.13
C VAL A 184 4.34 -13.98 -14.29
N PRO A 185 4.94 -14.93 -15.04
CA PRO A 185 4.48 -16.32 -15.09
C PRO A 185 4.74 -17.11 -13.81
#